data_AF-A0A9D0HRX5-F1
#
_entry.id   AF-A0A9D0HRX5-F1
#
_cell.length_a   1.000
_cell.length_b   1.000
_cell.length_c   1.000
_cell.angle_alpha   90.00
_cell.angle_beta   90.00
_cell.angle_gamma   90.00
#
_symmetry.space_group_name_H-M   'P 1'
#
loop_
_entity.id
_entity.type
_entity.pdbx_description
1 polymer ?
#
loop_
_entity_poly.entity_id
_entity_poly.type
_entity_poly.pdbx_seq_one_letter_code
_entity_poly.pdbx_strand_id
1 'polypeptide(L)'
;MPHLKVKPFSLSKIEKSSSRFTLFNAMDGHKGNVVLYEKSTDARFLDIVQKEAEYLIKPNSITRGADAQTLKKILEEFAQMCELDVIHSNTQSNLNKPKLASEYLKSIEDFYDFKTEFEKVKVEVGFGSARHLLYRAAQEPETLFIGIEIHT
;
A
#
# COMPACT_ATOMS: atom_id res chain seq x y z
N MET A 1 -1.23 2.66 0.03
CA MET A 1 -1.39 1.69 1.14
C MET A 1 -2.63 0.82 0.87
N PRO A 2 -2.54 -0.52 1.02
CA PRO A 2 -3.68 -1.42 0.89
C PRO A 2 -4.80 -1.07 1.89
N HIS A 3 -6.06 -1.14 1.47
CA HIS A 3 -7.23 -0.88 2.30
C HIS A 3 -8.50 -1.51 1.70
N LEU A 4 -9.51 -1.66 2.55
CA LEU A 4 -10.86 -2.12 2.20
C LEU A 4 -11.89 -1.07 2.59
N LYS A 5 -12.92 -0.92 1.75
CA LYS A 5 -14.18 -0.28 2.13
C LYS A 5 -15.26 -1.34 2.21
N VAL A 6 -15.96 -1.39 3.33
CA VAL A 6 -16.99 -2.39 3.60
C VAL A 6 -18.27 -1.73 4.09
N LYS A 7 -19.41 -2.40 3.92
CA LYS A 7 -20.67 -1.95 4.51
C LYS A 7 -20.58 -1.99 6.06
N PRO A 8 -21.47 -1.26 6.76
CA PRO A 8 -21.59 -1.37 8.21
C PRO A 8 -21.77 -2.81 8.66
N PHE A 9 -20.97 -3.22 9.65
CA PHE A 9 -21.00 -4.57 10.20
C PHE A 9 -20.88 -4.52 11.73
N SER A 10 -21.29 -5.60 12.39
CA SER A 10 -21.17 -5.72 13.84
C SER A 10 -19.76 -6.14 14.24
N LEU A 11 -19.14 -5.42 15.18
CA LEU A 11 -17.83 -5.77 15.73
C LEU A 11 -17.82 -7.13 16.44
N SER A 12 -18.97 -7.64 16.88
CA SER A 12 -19.09 -9.00 17.42
C SER A 12 -18.71 -10.10 16.42
N LYS A 13 -18.67 -9.81 15.11
CA LYS A 13 -18.11 -10.72 14.11
C LYS A 13 -16.61 -10.96 14.31
N ILE A 14 -15.88 -10.00 14.87
CA ILE A 14 -14.45 -10.10 15.14
C ILE A 14 -14.20 -11.00 16.36
N GLU A 15 -15.01 -10.82 17.42
CA GLU A 15 -14.93 -11.63 18.65
C GLU A 15 -15.24 -13.11 18.39
N LYS A 16 -16.13 -13.41 17.46
CA LYS A 16 -16.42 -14.80 17.02
C LYS A 16 -15.25 -15.45 16.27
N SER A 17 -14.35 -14.63 15.72
CA SER A 17 -13.22 -15.05 14.90
C SER A 17 -11.89 -15.02 15.68
N SER A 18 -11.96 -15.08 17.02
CA SER A 18 -10.87 -14.80 17.97
C SER A 18 -9.62 -15.67 17.87
N SER A 19 -9.59 -16.68 17.00
CA SER A 19 -8.42 -17.55 16.83
C SER A 19 -7.26 -16.87 16.09
N ARG A 20 -7.49 -15.75 15.38
CA ARG A 20 -6.45 -14.97 14.67
C ARG A 20 -6.53 -13.46 14.86
N PHE A 21 -7.63 -12.96 15.41
CA PHE A 21 -7.86 -11.53 15.57
C PHE A 21 -8.30 -11.22 17.00
N THR A 22 -7.74 -10.14 17.55
CA THR A 22 -8.11 -9.60 18.85
C THR A 22 -8.55 -8.15 18.66
N LEU A 23 -9.76 -7.83 19.09
CA LEU A 23 -10.31 -6.48 19.01
C LEU A 23 -9.80 -5.64 20.18
N PHE A 24 -9.20 -4.50 19.89
CA PHE A 24 -8.81 -3.48 20.86
C PHE A 24 -9.66 -2.22 20.64
N ASN A 25 -10.44 -1.85 21.65
CA ASN A 25 -11.18 -0.59 21.65
C ASN A 25 -10.22 0.53 22.07
N ALA A 26 -9.58 1.19 21.11
CA ALA A 26 -8.74 2.33 21.38
C ALA A 26 -9.60 3.60 21.51
N MET A 27 -9.55 4.24 22.68
CA MET A 27 -10.19 5.54 22.92
C MET A 27 -9.16 6.66 22.74
N ASP A 28 -8.73 6.92 21.51
CA ASP A 28 -8.04 8.18 21.19
C ASP A 28 -8.99 9.10 20.39
N GLY A 29 -8.72 10.41 20.35
CA GLY A 29 -9.56 11.49 19.82
C GLY A 29 -10.07 11.30 18.38
N HIS A 30 -9.59 10.29 17.66
CA HIS A 30 -10.22 9.72 16.48
C HIS A 30 -10.98 8.44 16.85
N LYS A 31 -12.28 8.57 17.12
CA LYS A 31 -13.23 7.46 17.36
C LYS A 31 -13.05 6.30 16.35
N GLY A 32 -12.25 5.30 16.68
CA GLY A 32 -11.93 4.19 15.78
C GLY A 32 -11.58 2.94 16.56
N ASN A 33 -11.98 1.78 16.05
CA ASN A 33 -11.60 0.49 16.65
C ASN A 33 -10.28 0.04 16.02
N VAL A 34 -9.39 -0.55 16.82
CA VAL A 34 -8.13 -1.12 16.34
C VAL A 34 -8.22 -2.64 16.48
N VAL A 35 -7.86 -3.37 15.44
CA VAL A 35 -7.80 -4.83 15.47
C VAL A 35 -6.35 -5.27 15.40
N LEU A 36 -5.95 -6.11 16.34
CA LEU A 36 -4.72 -6.87 16.24
C LEU A 36 -4.98 -8.15 15.45
N TYR A 37 -4.21 -8.36 14.40
CA TYR A 37 -4.01 -9.64 13.75
C TYR A 37 -2.74 -10.28 14.32
N GLU A 38 -2.88 -11.50 14.83
CA GLU A 38 -1.76 -12.28 15.35
C GLU A 38 -1.53 -13.49 14.44
N LYS A 39 -0.32 -13.57 13.86
CA LYS A 39 0.13 -14.78 13.17
C LYS A 39 1.37 -15.32 13.86
N SER A 40 1.18 -16.36 14.67
CA SER A 40 2.17 -17.22 15.35
C SER A 40 3.22 -16.53 16.24
N THR A 41 3.85 -15.44 15.79
CA THR A 41 4.85 -14.61 16.49
C THR A 41 4.93 -13.18 15.94
N ASP A 42 4.12 -12.81 14.94
CA ASP A 42 4.19 -11.52 14.26
C ASP A 42 2.84 -10.78 14.37
N ALA A 43 2.85 -9.69 15.14
CA ALA A 43 1.67 -8.89 15.45
C ALA A 43 1.52 -7.76 14.42
N ARG A 44 0.31 -7.59 13.89
CA ARG A 44 -0.04 -6.57 12.89
C ARG A 44 -1.32 -5.88 13.31
N PHE A 45 -1.38 -4.57 13.18
CA PHE A 45 -2.53 -3.78 13.59
C PHE A 45 -3.28 -3.24 12.36
N LEU A 46 -4.60 -3.35 12.40
CA LEU A 46 -5.53 -2.78 11.43
C LEU A 46 -6.37 -1.71 12.13
N ASP A 47 -6.52 -0.55 11.48
CA ASP A 47 -7.49 0.47 11.88
C ASP A 47 -8.83 0.17 11.22
N ILE A 48 -9.90 0.23 12.02
CA ILE A 48 -11.29 0.22 11.57
C ILE A 48 -11.88 1.60 11.83
N VAL A 49 -12.03 2.37 10.75
CA VAL A 49 -12.52 3.75 10.79
C VAL A 49 -13.93 3.78 10.22
N GLN A 50 -14.91 4.15 11.05
CA GLN A 50 -16.27 4.39 10.57
C GLN A 50 -16.31 5.70 9.77
N LYS A 51 -16.90 5.66 8.58
CA LYS A 51 -17.12 6.82 7.71
C LYS A 51 -18.57 6.82 7.24
N GLU A 52 -19.38 7.75 7.72
CA GLU A 52 -20.79 7.91 7.31
C GLU A 52 -21.57 6.57 7.22
N ALA A 53 -21.66 5.99 6.01
CA ALA A 53 -22.36 4.73 5.69
C ALA A 53 -21.44 3.56 5.31
N GLU A 54 -20.13 3.64 5.57
CA GLU A 54 -19.14 2.60 5.29
C GLU A 54 -18.08 2.52 6.40
N TYR A 55 -17.33 1.41 6.43
CA TYR A 55 -16.12 1.29 7.22
C TYR A 55 -14.91 1.21 6.31
N LEU A 56 -13.87 1.97 6.66
CA LEU A 56 -12.55 1.89 6.07
C LEU A 56 -11.66 1.03 6.97
N ILE A 57 -11.13 -0.06 6.41
CA ILE A 57 -10.19 -0.95 7.09
C ILE A 57 -8.83 -0.81 6.41
N LYS A 58 -7.79 -0.50 7.19
CA LYS A 58 -6.44 -0.27 6.66
C LYS A 58 -5.36 -0.69 7.68
N PRO A 59 -4.14 -1.01 7.26
CA PRO A 59 -3.02 -1.19 8.17
C PRO A 59 -2.78 0.06 9.03
N ASN A 60 -2.54 -0.13 10.32
CA ASN A 60 -2.16 0.94 11.24
C ASN A 60 -0.69 1.34 11.01
N SER A 61 -0.35 2.60 11.27
CA SER A 61 1.02 3.12 11.08
C SER A 61 2.10 2.44 11.94
N ILE A 62 1.74 1.77 13.05
CA ILE A 62 2.65 0.96 13.86
C ILE A 62 3.07 -0.33 13.13
N THR A 63 2.27 -0.76 12.14
CA THR A 63 2.51 -1.95 11.30
C THR A 63 3.49 -1.66 10.15
N ARG A 64 4.31 -0.62 10.27
CA ARG A 64 5.33 -0.24 9.28
C ARG A 64 6.39 -1.35 9.16
N GLY A 65 6.83 -1.62 7.92
CA GLY A 65 7.87 -2.63 7.61
C GLY A 65 7.35 -3.95 7.04
N ALA A 66 6.03 -4.19 7.03
CA ALA A 66 5.46 -5.32 6.30
C ALA A 66 5.33 -5.01 4.81
N ASP A 67 5.70 -5.97 3.96
CA ASP A 67 5.57 -5.81 2.52
C ASP A 67 4.10 -5.67 2.10
N ALA A 68 3.87 -5.00 0.98
CA ALA A 68 2.53 -4.70 0.50
C ALA A 68 1.69 -5.96 0.22
N GLN A 69 2.29 -7.10 -0.15
CA GLN A 69 1.55 -8.34 -0.42
C GLN A 69 1.06 -8.97 0.89
N THR A 70 1.90 -8.99 1.93
CA THR A 70 1.50 -9.44 3.27
C THR A 70 0.32 -8.62 3.80
N LEU A 71 0.37 -7.29 3.67
CA LEU A 71 -0.72 -6.42 4.12
C LEU A 71 -2.03 -6.67 3.36
N LYS A 72 -1.96 -6.94 2.06
CA LYS A 72 -3.12 -7.30 1.23
C LYS A 72 -3.75 -8.60 1.68
N LYS A 73 -2.92 -9.63 1.90
CA LYS A 73 -3.37 -10.94 2.36
C LYS A 73 -4.07 -10.86 3.72
N ILE A 74 -3.53 -10.09 4.67
CA ILE A 74 -4.14 -9.90 5.99
C ILE A 74 -5.52 -9.26 5.86
N LEU A 75 -5.66 -8.23 5.02
CA LEU A 75 -6.96 -7.57 4.78
C LEU A 75 -7.98 -8.54 4.16
N GLU A 76 -7.55 -9.36 3.19
CA GLU A 76 -8.40 -10.37 2.55
C GLU A 76 -8.84 -11.47 3.53
N GLU A 77 -7.91 -12.00 4.33
CA GLU A 77 -8.21 -12.96 5.39
C GLU A 77 -9.18 -12.38 6.43
N PHE A 78 -8.98 -11.13 6.84
CA PHE A 78 -9.87 -10.44 7.77
C PHE A 78 -11.29 -10.31 7.21
N ALA A 79 -11.42 -9.88 5.96
CA ALA A 79 -12.72 -9.74 5.31
C ALA A 79 -13.46 -11.07 5.16
N GLN A 80 -12.75 -12.15 4.81
CA GLN A 80 -13.32 -13.49 4.70
C GLN A 80 -13.76 -14.02 6.07
N MET A 81 -12.89 -13.93 7.09
CA MET A 81 -13.18 -14.44 8.43
C MET A 81 -14.31 -13.70 9.15
N CYS A 82 -14.50 -12.42 8.84
CA CYS A 82 -15.60 -11.63 9.40
C CYS A 82 -16.82 -11.56 8.47
N GLU A 83 -16.82 -12.28 7.34
CA GLU A 83 -17.90 -12.25 6.34
C GLU A 83 -18.34 -10.81 6.02
N LEU A 84 -17.38 -9.98 5.63
CA LEU A 84 -17.61 -8.57 5.36
C LEU A 84 -18.14 -8.36 3.94
N ASP A 85 -19.15 -7.49 3.81
CA ASP A 85 -19.62 -7.01 2.52
C ASP A 85 -18.67 -5.94 1.97
N VAL A 86 -17.70 -6.36 1.14
CA VAL A 86 -16.71 -5.47 0.54
C VAL A 86 -17.32 -4.64 -0.59
N ILE A 87 -17.33 -3.31 -0.43
CA ILE A 87 -17.75 -2.33 -1.44
C ILE A 87 -16.60 -2.06 -2.41
N HIS A 88 -15.40 -1.91 -1.87
CA HIS A 88 -14.19 -1.65 -2.65
C HIS A 88 -12.97 -2.27 -1.98
N SER A 89 -12.08 -2.81 -2.80
CA SER A 89 -10.77 -3.29 -2.38
C SER A 89 -9.72 -2.82 -3.38
N ASN A 90 -8.67 -2.17 -2.87
CA ASN A 90 -7.45 -1.97 -3.64
C ASN A 90 -6.39 -3.06 -3.31
N THR A 91 -6.81 -4.13 -2.62
CA THR A 91 -5.93 -5.23 -2.22
C THR A 91 -5.66 -6.19 -3.37
N GLN A 92 -6.53 -6.24 -4.39
CA GLN A 92 -6.39 -7.14 -5.54
C GLN A 92 -4.98 -7.04 -6.13
N SER A 93 -4.15 -8.01 -5.77
CA SER A 93 -2.92 -8.33 -6.47
C SER A 93 -3.34 -8.91 -7.80
N ASN A 94 -3.23 -8.13 -8.87
CA ASN A 94 -3.13 -8.72 -10.18
C ASN A 94 -1.80 -9.49 -10.21
N LEU A 95 -1.81 -10.73 -9.71
CA LEU A 95 -0.68 -11.66 -9.80
C LEU A 95 -0.32 -11.94 -11.28
N ASN A 96 -1.27 -11.69 -12.18
CA ASN A 96 -1.14 -11.79 -13.63
C ASN A 96 -0.85 -10.45 -14.33
N LYS A 97 -0.62 -9.35 -13.60
CA LYS A 97 -0.01 -8.19 -14.28
C LYS A 97 1.41 -8.64 -14.60
N PRO A 98 1.79 -8.77 -15.88
CA PRO A 98 3.19 -8.95 -16.20
C PRO A 98 3.94 -7.85 -15.44
N LYS A 99 5.09 -8.20 -14.83
CA LYS A 99 6.03 -7.15 -14.42
C LYS A 99 6.07 -6.19 -15.60
N LEU A 100 5.86 -4.89 -15.35
CA LEU A 100 6.13 -3.88 -16.37
C LEU A 100 7.65 -3.99 -16.63
N ALA A 101 8.04 -4.94 -17.48
CA ALA A 101 9.33 -5.00 -18.13
C ALA A 101 9.23 -3.92 -19.20
N SER A 102 9.28 -2.68 -18.72
CA SER A 102 9.47 -1.52 -19.56
C SER A 102 10.96 -1.43 -19.81
N GLU A 103 11.37 -1.21 -21.05
CA GLU A 103 12.77 -0.90 -21.38
C GLU A 103 13.29 0.33 -20.61
N TYR A 104 12.37 1.17 -20.12
CA TYR A 104 12.62 2.37 -19.32
C TYR A 104 12.76 2.08 -17.81
N LEU A 105 12.41 0.88 -17.35
CA LEU A 105 12.65 0.47 -15.96
C LEU A 105 14.07 -0.12 -15.88
N LYS A 106 15.02 0.71 -15.45
CA LYS A 106 16.43 0.35 -15.32
C LYS A 106 16.78 -0.08 -13.90
N SER A 107 17.64 -1.09 -13.78
CA SER A 107 18.28 -1.43 -12.51
C SER A 107 19.51 -0.54 -12.29
N ILE A 108 20.11 -0.58 -11.10
CA ILE A 108 21.31 0.25 -10.83
C ILE A 108 22.50 -0.17 -11.70
N GLU A 109 22.57 -1.45 -12.06
CA GLU A 109 23.62 -2.02 -12.90
C GLU A 109 23.58 -1.45 -14.33
N ASP A 110 22.40 -1.11 -14.85
CA ASP A 110 22.24 -0.46 -16.15
C ASP A 110 22.92 0.92 -16.21
N PHE A 111 23.22 1.52 -15.04
CA PHE A 111 23.85 2.83 -14.94
C PHE A 111 25.37 2.79 -14.73
N TYR A 112 26.00 1.61 -14.55
CA TYR A 112 27.45 1.52 -14.33
C TYR A 112 28.28 2.01 -15.53
N ASP A 113 27.86 1.65 -16.75
CA ASP A 113 28.46 2.08 -18.00
C ASP A 113 27.48 2.92 -18.84
N PHE A 114 26.71 3.77 -18.16
CA PHE A 114 25.66 4.56 -18.80
C PHE A 114 26.22 5.45 -19.91
N LYS A 115 25.67 5.27 -21.14
CA LYS A 115 25.95 6.13 -22.29
C LYS A 115 24.65 6.72 -22.80
N THR A 116 24.70 7.99 -23.17
CA THR A 116 23.53 8.71 -23.69
C THR A 116 23.94 9.66 -24.80
N GLU A 117 23.03 9.87 -25.74
CA GLU A 117 23.16 10.86 -26.81
C GLU A 117 22.73 12.26 -26.33
N PHE A 118 22.07 12.34 -25.17
CA PHE A 118 21.65 13.60 -24.58
C PHE A 118 22.84 14.35 -23.97
N GLU A 119 23.02 15.60 -24.38
CA GLU A 119 24.07 16.47 -23.84
C GLU A 119 23.80 16.87 -22.38
N LYS A 120 22.52 16.95 -22.00
CA LYS A 120 22.08 17.34 -20.66
C LYS A 120 21.37 16.18 -19.98
N VAL A 121 21.80 15.88 -18.76
CA VAL A 121 21.18 14.88 -17.88
C VAL A 121 20.81 15.53 -16.55
N LYS A 122 19.58 15.29 -16.08
CA LYS A 122 19.09 15.74 -14.77
C LYS A 122 18.56 14.55 -13.98
N VAL A 123 18.91 14.49 -12.70
CA VAL A 123 18.51 13.40 -11.79
C VAL A 123 17.61 13.95 -10.68
N GLU A 124 16.48 13.28 -10.43
CA GLU A 124 15.58 13.55 -9.30
C GLU A 124 15.58 12.34 -8.36
N VAL A 125 16.08 12.53 -7.13
CA VAL A 125 16.07 11.50 -6.09
C VAL A 125 14.84 11.72 -5.20
N GLY A 126 14.08 10.65 -4.97
CA GLY A 126 12.78 10.72 -4.28
C GLY A 126 11.69 11.36 -5.15
N PHE A 127 11.61 10.98 -6.43
CA PHE A 127 10.67 11.58 -7.39
C PHE A 127 9.19 11.34 -7.05
N GLY A 128 8.89 10.44 -6.10
CA GLY A 128 7.56 10.14 -5.61
C GLY A 128 6.62 9.69 -6.72
N SER A 129 5.66 10.56 -7.08
CA SER A 129 4.66 10.28 -8.12
C SER A 129 5.15 10.53 -9.55
N ALA A 130 6.39 11.00 -9.73
CA ALA A 130 7.00 11.40 -11.01
C ALA A 130 6.33 12.59 -11.71
N ARG A 131 5.30 13.22 -11.13
CA ARG A 131 4.59 14.34 -11.75
C ARG A 131 5.50 15.52 -12.09
N HIS A 132 6.43 15.85 -11.19
CA HIS A 132 7.39 16.92 -11.39
C HIS A 132 8.39 16.57 -12.50
N LEU A 133 8.99 15.38 -12.43
CA LEU A 133 9.92 14.87 -13.43
C LEU A 133 9.30 14.86 -14.84
N LEU A 134 8.08 14.33 -14.99
CA LEU A 134 7.36 14.29 -16.27
C LEU A 134 7.02 15.69 -16.78
N TYR A 135 6.61 16.61 -15.90
CA TYR A 135 6.37 18.00 -16.27
C TYR A 135 7.63 18.64 -16.84
N ARG A 136 8.79 18.46 -16.20
CA ARG A 136 10.07 19.04 -16.65
C ARG A 136 10.54 18.41 -17.96
N ALA A 137 10.43 17.09 -18.11
CA ALA A 137 10.77 16.39 -19.35
C ALA A 137 9.93 16.89 -20.54
N ALA A 138 8.66 17.23 -20.32
CA ALA A 138 7.82 17.81 -21.37
C ALA A 138 8.21 19.25 -21.76
N GLN A 139 8.84 20.01 -20.85
CA GLN A 139 9.28 21.39 -21.12
C GLN A 139 10.70 21.47 -21.69
N GLU A 140 11.54 20.46 -21.44
CA GLU A 140 12.96 20.41 -21.84
C GLU A 140 13.26 19.09 -22.58
N PRO A 141 12.69 18.87 -23.79
CA PRO A 141 12.77 17.59 -24.49
C PRO A 141 14.20 17.19 -24.90
N GLU A 142 15.12 18.14 -24.98
CA GLU A 142 16.55 17.91 -25.24
C GLU A 142 17.35 17.50 -24.00
N THR A 143 16.70 17.35 -22.84
CA THR A 143 17.33 16.92 -21.58
C THR A 143 16.82 15.54 -21.18
N LEU A 144 17.74 14.63 -20.87
CA LEU A 144 17.38 13.36 -20.25
C LEU A 144 17.09 13.56 -18.76
N PHE A 145 15.92 13.10 -18.32
CA PHE A 145 15.54 13.08 -16.91
C PHE A 145 15.56 11.65 -16.37
N ILE A 146 16.27 11.44 -15.25
CA ILE A 146 16.37 10.14 -14.56
C ILE A 146 15.76 10.29 -13.17
N GLY A 147 14.76 9.48 -12.85
CA GLY A 147 14.15 9.43 -11.52
C GLY A 147 14.68 8.26 -10.70
N ILE A 148 15.16 8.52 -9.49
CA ILE A 148 15.53 7.49 -8.50
C ILE A 148 14.52 7.52 -7.36
N GLU A 149 13.89 6.40 -7.04
CA GLU A 149 12.97 6.27 -5.90
C GLU A 149 13.30 5.00 -5.13
N ILE A 150 13.34 5.10 -3.79
CA ILE A 150 13.56 3.94 -2.92
C ILE A 150 12.19 3.50 -2.41
N HIS A 151 11.67 2.43 -3.01
CA HIS A 151 10.51 1.75 -2.46
C HIS A 151 10.97 0.81 -1.34
N THR A 152 10.76 1.23 -0.10
CA THR A 152 10.88 0.36 1.09
C THR A 152 9.57 -0.37 1.38
#